data_AF-A0A3G4RIJ3-F1
#
_entry.id   AF-A0A3G4RIJ3-F1
#
_cell.length_a   1.000
_cell.length_b   1.000
_cell.length_c   1.000
_cell.angle_alpha   90.00
_cell.angle_beta   90.00
_cell.angle_gamma   90.00
#
_symmetry.space_group_name_H-M   'P 1'
#
loop_
_entity.id
_entity.type
_entity.pdbx_description
1 polymer ?
#
loop_
_entity_poly.entity_id
_entity_poly.type
_entity_poly.pdbx_seq_one_letter_code
_entity_poly.pdbx_strand_id
1 'polypeptide(L)'
;MGARWPGNVRELRNEAERFVLGRGVVNGTSDGAPASLTQTVENFERSVIATELERHDNNLSRTAEALQVAKSTLSDKMKKYGLKAGS
;
A
#
# COMPACT_ATOMS: atom_id res chain seq x y z
N MET A 1 -28.96 16.98 13.43
CA MET A 1 -27.72 16.21 13.20
C MET A 1 -27.75 15.67 11.79
N GLY A 2 -27.07 16.34 10.87
CA GLY A 2 -26.91 15.93 9.47
C GLY A 2 -25.72 16.72 8.96
N ALA A 3 -24.62 16.04 8.67
CA ALA A 3 -23.43 16.72 8.18
C ALA A 3 -23.76 17.36 6.83
N ARG A 4 -23.79 18.68 6.82
CA ARG A 4 -24.00 19.52 5.64
C ARG A 4 -22.77 19.40 4.76
N TRP A 5 -22.93 18.79 3.59
CA TRP A 5 -21.92 18.74 2.54
C TRP A 5 -21.52 20.16 2.11
N PRO A 6 -20.23 20.57 2.14
CA PRO A 6 -19.84 21.89 1.68
C PRO A 6 -19.58 21.78 0.18
N GLY A 7 -20.59 22.09 -0.63
CA GLY A 7 -20.52 21.95 -2.09
C GLY A 7 -19.22 22.48 -2.70
N ASN A 8 -18.35 21.56 -3.13
CA ASN A 8 -17.19 21.81 -3.98
C ASN A 8 -16.80 20.51 -4.69
N VAL A 9 -16.70 20.54 -6.03
CA VAL A 9 -16.32 19.41 -6.88
C VAL A 9 -14.94 18.83 -6.52
N ARG A 10 -14.10 19.62 -5.85
CA ARG A 10 -12.78 19.19 -5.32
C ARG A 10 -12.91 18.12 -4.23
N GLU A 11 -13.96 18.14 -3.41
CA GLU A 11 -14.14 17.13 -2.36
C GLU A 11 -14.70 15.81 -2.90
N LEU A 12 -15.63 15.88 -3.87
CA LEU A 12 -16.10 14.69 -4.59
C LEU A 12 -14.94 14.01 -5.35
N ARG A 13 -14.05 14.82 -5.93
CA ARG A 13 -12.82 14.35 -6.57
C ARG A 13 -11.87 13.73 -5.55
N ASN A 14 -11.63 14.36 -4.40
CA ASN A 14 -10.78 13.78 -3.35
C ASN A 14 -11.31 12.43 -2.83
N GLU A 15 -12.64 12.27 -2.68
CA GLU A 15 -13.24 11.01 -2.27
C GLU A 15 -13.20 9.95 -3.38
N ALA A 16 -13.43 10.33 -4.63
CA ALA A 16 -13.26 9.43 -5.77
C ALA A 16 -11.78 9.03 -5.98
N GLU A 17 -10.84 9.95 -5.79
CA GLU A 17 -9.40 9.71 -5.81
C GLU A 17 -8.98 8.81 -4.63
N ARG A 18 -9.56 8.99 -3.44
CA ARG A 18 -9.39 8.05 -2.31
C ARG A 18 -9.86 6.63 -2.63
N PHE A 19 -10.98 6.50 -3.34
CA PHE A 19 -11.54 5.19 -3.69
C PHE A 19 -10.75 4.51 -4.83
N VAL A 20 -10.34 5.27 -5.85
CA VAL A 20 -9.58 4.77 -7.02
C VAL A 20 -8.11 4.50 -6.70
N LEU A 21 -7.50 5.22 -5.76
CA LEU A 21 -6.09 5.02 -5.34
C LEU A 21 -5.88 3.88 -4.32
N GLY A 22 -6.88 3.02 -4.10
CA GLY A 22 -6.72 1.83 -3.25
C GLY A 22 -6.71 2.10 -1.74
N ARG A 23 -7.19 3.26 -1.27
CA ARG A 23 -7.38 3.52 0.18
C ARG A 23 -8.66 2.89 0.77
N GLY A 24 -9.41 2.09 0.00
CA GLY A 24 -10.48 1.24 0.56
C GLY A 24 -9.95 0.02 1.32
N VAL A 25 -8.66 -0.32 1.17
CA VAL A 25 -8.01 -1.47 1.82
C VAL A 25 -6.78 -1.01 2.62
N VAL A 26 -6.85 0.16 3.27
CA VAL A 26 -5.93 0.46 4.39
C VAL A 26 -6.64 0.09 5.67
N ASN A 27 -6.49 -1.18 6.05
CA ASN A 27 -7.02 -1.69 7.29
C ASN A 27 -6.39 -0.92 8.47
N GLY A 28 -7.20 -0.06 9.10
CA GLY A 28 -7.10 0.38 10.49
C GLY A 28 -5.81 1.06 10.96
N THR A 29 -5.81 2.40 10.97
CA THR A 29 -5.47 3.12 12.19
C THR A 29 -6.53 4.20 12.43
N SER A 30 -7.44 3.86 13.32
CA SER A 30 -8.43 4.74 13.92
C SER A 30 -7.74 5.74 14.83
N ASP A 31 -7.21 6.82 14.27
CA ASP A 31 -6.97 8.08 14.98
C ASP A 31 -6.77 9.17 13.92
N GLY A 32 -7.42 10.32 14.07
CA GLY A 32 -7.55 11.35 13.03
C GLY A 32 -6.25 12.06 12.63
N ALA A 33 -5.08 11.53 12.98
CA ALA A 33 -3.79 12.05 12.59
C ALA A 33 -3.37 11.54 11.21
N PRO A 34 -2.89 12.41 10.30
CA PRO A 34 -2.34 11.96 9.03
C PRO A 34 -1.12 11.07 9.29
N ALA A 35 -1.10 9.89 8.67
CA ALA A 35 0.08 9.02 8.69
C ALA A 35 1.30 9.79 8.17
N SER A 36 2.47 9.57 8.78
CA SER A 36 3.71 10.17 8.30
C SER A 36 4.01 9.74 6.86
N LEU A 37 4.81 10.54 6.14
CA LEU A 37 5.27 10.18 4.79
C LEU A 37 5.96 8.82 4.80
N THR A 38 6.79 8.57 5.81
CA THR A 38 7.47 7.29 6.02
C THR A 38 6.49 6.13 6.09
N GLN A 39 5.47 6.21 6.96
CA GLN A 39 4.46 5.16 7.10
C GLN A 39 3.64 4.95 5.82
N THR A 40 3.34 6.04 5.10
CA THR A 40 2.59 5.97 3.84
C THR A 40 3.40 5.23 2.77
N VAL A 41 4.69 5.55 2.64
CA VAL A 41 5.61 4.87 1.72
C VAL A 41 5.78 3.41 2.12
N GLU A 42 5.95 3.10 3.40
CA GLU A 42 6.09 1.72 3.88
C GLU A 42 4.84 0.87 3.58
N ASN A 43 3.65 1.41 3.80
CA ASN A 43 2.40 0.73 3.48
C ASN A 43 2.25 0.50 1.97
N PHE A 44 2.64 1.49 1.16
CA PHE A 44 2.62 1.35 -0.29
C PHE A 44 3.61 0.29 -0.77
N GLU A 45 4.87 0.35 -0.33
CA GLU A 45 5.88 -0.65 -0.67
C GLU A 45 5.44 -2.06 -0.26
N ARG A 46 4.86 -2.21 0.93
CA ARG A 46 4.33 -3.49 1.41
C ARG A 46 3.24 -4.04 0.48
N SER A 47 2.31 -3.20 0.05
CA SER A 47 1.22 -3.58 -0.86
C SER A 47 1.75 -4.02 -2.23
N VAL A 48 2.69 -3.26 -2.79
CA VAL A 48 3.33 -3.58 -4.07
C VAL A 48 4.09 -4.91 -4.00
N ILE A 49 4.91 -5.10 -2.96
CA ILE A 49 5.68 -6.34 -2.78
C ILE A 49 4.75 -7.54 -2.62
N ALA A 50 3.68 -7.42 -1.82
CA ALA A 50 2.72 -8.51 -1.64
C ALA A 50 2.02 -8.88 -2.95
N THR A 51 1.57 -7.88 -3.72
CA THR A 51 0.90 -8.08 -5.01
C THR A 51 1.82 -8.78 -6.01
N GLU A 52 3.08 -8.35 -6.13
CA GLU A 52 4.02 -8.99 -7.06
C GLU A 52 4.45 -10.40 -6.61
N LEU A 53 4.57 -10.64 -5.29
CA LEU A 53 4.81 -11.98 -4.78
C LEU A 53 3.67 -12.93 -5.18
N GLU A 54 2.42 -12.51 -5.04
CA GLU A 54 1.26 -13.30 -5.47
C GLU A 54 1.26 -13.57 -6.98
N ARG A 55 1.58 -12.55 -7.80
CA ARG A 55 1.67 -12.69 -9.27
C ARG A 55 2.75 -13.66 -9.74
N HIS A 56 3.80 -13.85 -8.95
CA HIS A 56 4.94 -14.69 -9.28
C HIS A 56 5.00 -15.98 -8.44
N ASP A 57 3.87 -16.45 -7.92
CA ASP A 57 3.78 -17.71 -7.15
C ASP A 57 4.75 -17.74 -5.95
N ASN A 58 4.88 -16.61 -5.25
CA ASN A 58 5.82 -16.38 -4.15
C ASN A 58 7.31 -16.57 -4.54
N ASN A 59 7.64 -16.54 -5.84
CA ASN A 59 9.01 -16.66 -6.31
C ASN A 59 9.77 -15.34 -6.11
N LEU A 60 10.62 -15.31 -5.08
CA LEU A 60 11.41 -14.14 -4.71
C LEU A 60 12.32 -13.64 -5.84
N SER A 61 12.94 -14.54 -6.62
CA SER A 61 13.84 -14.14 -7.71
C SER A 61 13.07 -13.43 -8.83
N ARG A 62 11.96 -14.02 -9.28
CA ARG A 62 11.10 -13.42 -10.32
C ARG A 62 10.48 -12.10 -9.87
N THR A 63 10.07 -12.02 -8.61
CA THR A 63 9.52 -10.80 -8.01
C THR A 63 10.57 -9.69 -7.96
N ALA A 64 11.82 -10.00 -7.60
CA ALA A 64 12.91 -9.03 -7.57
C ALA A 64 13.25 -8.50 -8.98
N GLU A 65 13.24 -9.38 -9.98
CA GLU A 65 13.41 -9.02 -11.39
C GLU A 65 12.29 -8.09 -11.88
N ALA A 66 11.03 -8.43 -11.59
CA ALA A 66 9.86 -7.64 -11.98
C ALA A 66 9.86 -6.25 -11.33
N LEU A 67 10.24 -6.17 -10.06
CA LEU A 67 10.36 -4.91 -9.32
C LEU A 67 11.67 -4.15 -9.62
N GLN A 68 12.57 -4.71 -10.44
CA GLN A 68 13.87 -4.14 -10.79
C GLN A 68 14.73 -3.80 -9.56
N VAL A 69 14.69 -4.65 -8.54
CA VAL A 69 15.48 -4.51 -7.31
C VAL A 69 16.39 -5.70 -7.10
N ALA A 70 17.47 -5.51 -6.36
CA ALA A 70 18.30 -6.63 -5.94
C ALA A 70 17.49 -7.58 -5.04
N LYS A 71 17.71 -8.89 -5.20
CA LYS A 71 17.05 -9.92 -4.38
C LYS A 71 17.32 -9.74 -2.88
N SER A 72 18.52 -9.28 -2.51
CA SER A 72 18.87 -8.94 -1.13
C SER A 72 18.00 -7.80 -0.59
N THR A 73 17.86 -6.72 -1.35
CA THR A 73 17.01 -5.57 -0.99
C THR A 73 15.55 -5.97 -0.82
N LEU A 74 15.03 -6.81 -1.71
CA LEU A 74 13.66 -7.32 -1.59
C LEU A 74 13.50 -8.18 -0.33
N SER A 75 14.44 -9.08 -0.05
CA SER A 75 14.47 -9.88 1.17
C SER A 75 14.49 -9.00 2.43
N ASP A 76 15.30 -7.94 2.44
CA ASP A 76 15.38 -7.03 3.59
C ASP A 76 14.10 -6.22 3.78
N LYS A 77 13.47 -5.74 2.69
CA LYS A 77 12.15 -5.11 2.74
C LYS A 77 11.08 -6.07 3.24
N MET A 78 11.09 -7.33 2.79
CA MET A 78 10.16 -8.36 3.27
C MET A 78 10.32 -8.63 4.77
N LYS A 79 11.56 -8.74 5.27
CA LYS A 79 11.84 -8.86 6.71
C LYS A 79 11.34 -7.64 7.48
N LYS A 80 11.61 -6.44 6.98
CA LYS A 80 11.16 -5.17 7.57
C LYS A 80 9.64 -5.11 7.68
N TYR A 81 8.92 -5.57 6.65
CA TYR A 81 7.45 -5.50 6.59
C TYR A 81 6.74 -6.75 7.10
N GLY A 82 7.47 -7.76 7.58
CA GLY A 82 6.91 -9.02 8.06
C GLY A 82 6.21 -9.85 6.97
N LEU A 83 6.60 -9.65 5.70
CA LEU A 83 6.06 -10.40 4.56
C LEU A 83 6.78 -11.76 4.47
N LYS A 84 6.02 -12.85 4.46
CA LYS A 84 6.53 -14.19 4.20
C LYS A 84 6.14 -14.60 2.79
N ALA A 85 7.10 -15.07 2.00
CA ALA A 85 6.78 -15.82 0.79
C ALA A 85 6.00 -17.07 1.23
N GLY A 86 4.81 -17.27 0.66
CA GLY A 86 3.96 -18.43 0.94
C GLY A 86 4.73 -19.74 0.87
N SER A 87 4.46 -20.63 1.83
CA SER A 87 4.99 -22.01 1.89
C SER A 87 4.52 -22.87 0.73
#